data_AF-A0A524NLW8-F1
#
_entry.id   AF-A0A524NLW8-F1
#
_cell.length_a   1.000
_cell.length_b   1.000
_cell.length_c   1.000
_cell.angle_alpha   90.00
_cell.angle_beta   90.00
_cell.angle_gamma   90.00
#
_symmetry.space_group_name_H-M   'P 1'
#
loop_
_entity.id
_entity.type
_entity.pdbx_description
1 polymer ?
#
loop_
_entity_poly.entity_id
_entity_poly.type
_entity_poly.pdbx_seq_one_letter_code
_entity_poly.pdbx_strand_id
1 'polypeptide(L)' 'GEGKVTFNGLESTNVSAGDVIVIPAQASQKITNTGQTDLVFYCVYTYRFTEDCYFDDEAEPTP' A
#
# COMPACT_ATOMS: atom_id res chain seq x y z
N GLY A 1 -0.68 -12.64 -11.07
CA GLY A 1 0.32 -13.06 -10.08
C GLY A 1 -0.34 -13.42 -8.76
N GLU A 2 0.47 -13.91 -7.84
CA GLU A 2 0.09 -14.24 -6.45
C GLU A 2 0.83 -13.28 -5.52
N GLY A 3 0.13 -12.76 -4.53
CA GLY A 3 0.69 -11.80 -3.59
C GLY A 3 0.40 -12.14 -2.15
N LYS A 4 1.08 -11.43 -1.26
CA LYS A 4 0.79 -11.42 0.16
C LYS A 4 0.80 -9.98 0.67
N VAL A 5 -0.27 -9.59 1.36
CA VAL A 5 -0.38 -8.28 2.00
C VAL A 5 -0.14 -8.35 3.49
N THR A 6 0.46 -7.30 4.02
CA THR A 6 0.69 -7.10 5.45
C THR A 6 0.29 -5.68 5.81
N PHE A 7 -0.42 -5.55 6.93
CA PHE A 7 -0.77 -4.27 7.54
C PHE A 7 -0.24 -4.24 8.98
N ASN A 8 -0.06 -3.05 9.54
CA ASN A 8 0.37 -2.84 10.93
C ASN A 8 -0.26 -3.82 11.93
N GLY A 9 0.56 -4.73 12.49
CA GLY A 9 0.17 -5.66 13.55
C GLY A 9 -0.85 -6.74 13.16
N LEU A 10 -1.28 -6.81 11.89
CA LEU A 10 -2.23 -7.80 11.40
C LEU A 10 -1.51 -8.99 10.77
N GLU A 11 -2.16 -10.16 10.83
CA GLU A 11 -1.67 -11.34 10.13
C GLU A 11 -1.63 -11.09 8.62
N SER A 12 -0.58 -11.63 7.99
CA SER A 12 -0.42 -11.48 6.55
C SER A 12 -1.45 -12.32 5.80
N THR A 13 -2.04 -11.77 4.75
CA THR A 13 -3.10 -12.41 3.98
C THR A 13 -2.64 -12.62 2.54
N ASN A 14 -2.81 -13.84 2.02
CA ASN A 14 -2.53 -14.14 0.61
C ASN A 14 -3.64 -13.55 -0.27
N VAL A 15 -3.26 -13.08 -1.45
CA VAL A 15 -4.15 -12.42 -2.40
C VAL A 15 -3.85 -12.87 -3.84
N SER A 16 -4.90 -12.82 -4.66
CA SER A 16 -4.91 -13.29 -6.03
C SER A 16 -5.79 -12.37 -6.91
N ALA A 17 -5.84 -12.66 -8.21
CA ALA A 17 -6.65 -11.88 -9.12
C ALA A 17 -8.15 -11.95 -8.76
N GLY A 18 -8.80 -10.79 -8.62
CA GLY A 18 -10.20 -10.66 -8.22
C GLY A 18 -10.39 -10.26 -6.76
N ASP A 19 -9.37 -10.40 -5.91
CA ASP A 19 -9.43 -9.93 -4.53
C ASP A 19 -9.42 -8.39 -4.47
N VAL A 20 -10.16 -7.84 -3.51
CA VAL A 20 -10.20 -6.40 -3.23
C VAL A 20 -9.76 -6.16 -1.80
N ILE A 21 -8.87 -5.19 -1.63
CA ILE A 21 -8.26 -4.88 -0.33
C ILE A 21 -8.54 -3.42 -0.02
N VAL A 22 -9.14 -3.16 1.14
CA VAL A 22 -9.36 -1.80 1.64
C VAL A 22 -8.32 -1.50 2.71
N ILE A 23 -7.52 -0.46 2.47
CA ILE A 23 -6.43 -0.07 3.36
C ILE A 23 -7.01 0.80 4.48
N PRO A 24 -6.86 0.41 5.76
CA PRO A 24 -7.30 1.24 6.87
C PRO A 24 -6.50 2.55 6.94
N ALA A 25 -7.13 3.62 7.42
CA ALA A 25 -6.42 4.88 7.67
C ALA A 25 -5.25 4.66 8.65
N GLN A 26 -4.11 5.32 8.40
CA GLN A 26 -2.90 5.26 9.24
C GLN A 26 -2.26 3.86 9.37
N ALA A 27 -2.64 2.90 8.52
CA ALA A 27 -1.99 1.60 8.47
C ALA A 27 -0.77 1.66 7.53
N SER A 28 0.42 1.37 8.06
CA SER A 28 1.54 1.00 7.19
C SER A 28 1.23 -0.35 6.55
N GLN A 29 1.57 -0.42 5.27
CA GLN A 29 1.10 -1.43 4.36
C GLN A 29 2.25 -1.93 3.50
N LYS A 30 2.21 -3.21 3.16
CA LYS A 30 3.16 -3.85 2.26
C LYS A 30 2.47 -4.91 1.45
N ILE A 31 2.72 -4.94 0.15
CA ILE A 31 2.39 -6.06 -0.73
C ILE A 31 3.69 -6.69 -1.24
N THR A 32 3.77 -8.01 -1.23
CA THR A 32 4.93 -8.77 -1.72
C THR A 32 4.45 -9.73 -2.80
N ASN A 33 5.10 -9.70 -3.97
CA ASN A 33 4.91 -10.74 -4.98
C ASN A 33 5.52 -12.04 -4.44
N THR A 34 4.70 -13.08 -4.31
CA THR A 34 5.12 -14.40 -3.83
C THR A 34 5.14 -15.45 -4.94
N GLY A 35 4.75 -15.08 -6.16
CA GLY A 35 4.69 -15.96 -7.31
C GLY A 35 5.87 -15.79 -8.27
N GLN A 36 5.89 -16.65 -9.29
CA GLN A 36 6.93 -16.68 -10.34
C GLN A 36 6.61 -15.80 -11.55
N THR A 37 5.49 -15.07 -11.51
CA THR A 37 5.04 -14.17 -12.57
C THR A 37 4.71 -12.81 -11.98
N ASP A 38 4.55 -11.80 -12.84
CA ASP A 38 4.25 -10.45 -12.38
C ASP A 38 2.93 -10.40 -11.59
N LEU A 39 3.00 -9.65 -10.48
CA LEU A 39 1.85 -9.26 -9.69
C LEU A 39 1.39 -7.88 -10.16
N VAL A 40 0.39 -7.87 -11.04
CA VAL A 40 -0.24 -6.65 -11.55
C VAL A 40 -1.56 -6.44 -10.83
N PHE A 41 -1.77 -5.22 -10.31
CA PHE A 41 -2.97 -4.85 -9.58
C PHE A 41 -3.26 -3.36 -9.74
N TYR A 42 -4.54 -2.98 -9.54
CA TYR A 42 -4.95 -1.58 -9.50
C TYR A 42 -4.74 -1.02 -8.10
N CYS A 43 -4.02 0.10 -8.01
CA CYS A 43 -3.91 0.90 -6.80
C CYS A 43 -4.73 2.17 -6.98
N VAL A 44 -5.81 2.30 -6.21
CA VAL A 44 -6.74 3.43 -6.32
C VAL A 44 -6.75 4.19 -4.99
N TYR A 45 -6.45 5.48 -5.05
CA TYR A 45 -6.62 6.41 -3.93
C TYR A 45 -7.82 7.30 -4.22
N THR A 46 -8.81 7.32 -3.33
CA THR A 46 -10.09 7.99 -3.55
C THR A 46 -10.08 9.48 -3.19
N TYR A 47 -9.08 9.93 -2.43
CA TYR A 47 -8.92 11.35 -2.13
C TYR A 47 -8.10 12.06 -3.20
N ARG A 48 -8.37 13.35 -3.39
CA ARG A 48 -7.56 14.20 -4.25
C ARG A 48 -6.15 14.30 -3.65
N PHE A 49 -5.13 14.20 -4.49
CA PHE A 49 -3.77 14.53 -4.11
C PHE A 49 -3.65 16.04 -3.83
N THR A 50 -3.20 16.39 -2.63
CA THR A 50 -2.78 17.74 -2.23
C THR A 50 -1.49 17.64 -1.43
N GLU A 51 -0.56 18.59 -1.59
CA GLU A 51 0.72 18.59 -0.87
C GLU A 51 0.52 18.48 0.65
N ASP A 52 -0.47 19.16 1.22
CA ASP A 52 -0.83 19.10 2.65
C ASP A 52 -1.14 17.68 3.18
N CYS A 53 -1.41 16.71 2.31
CA CYS A 53 -1.67 15.32 2.71
C CYS A 53 -0.41 14.45 2.82
N TYR A 54 0.76 15.00 2.46
CA TYR A 54 2.03 14.30 2.42
C TYR A 54 3.05 15.05 3.26
N PHE A 55 3.95 14.31 3.88
CA PHE A 55 5.08 14.88 4.57
C PHE A 55 6.35 14.40 3.86
N ASP A 56 7.31 15.29 3.72
CA ASP A 56 8.61 14.98 3.16
C ASP A 56 9.57 14.64 4.30
N ASP A 57 9.99 13.38 4.36
CA ASP A 57 10.98 12.88 5.32
C ASP A 57 12.36 13.54 5.14
N GLU A 58 12.64 14.15 3.99
CA GLU A 58 13.93 14.76 3.63
C GLU A 58 13.88 16.30 3.62
N ALA A 59 12.78 16.93 4.04
CA ALA A 59 12.66 18.38 4.06
C ALA A 59 13.66 19.02 5.03
N GLU A 60 14.49 19.94 4.51
CA GLU A 60 15.34 20.82 5.31
C GLU A 60 14.47 21.66 6.26
N PRO A 61 14.82 21.78 7.55
CA PRO A 61 14.05 22.61 8.47
C PRO A 61 14.05 24.06 7.98
N THR A 62 12.87 24.68 7.92
CA THR A 62 12.76 26.11 7.61
C THR A 62 13.54 26.94 8.64
N PRO A 63 14.33 27.94 8.20
CA PRO A 63 15.19 28.74 9.07
C PRO A 63 14.44 29.51 10.16
#